data_AF-V4AGD6-F1
#
_entry.id   AF-V4AGD6-F1
#
_cell.length_a   1.000
_cell.length_b   1.000
_cell.length_c   1.000
_cell.angle_alpha   90.00
_cell.angle_beta   90.00
_cell.angle_gamma   90.00
#
_symmetry.space_group_name_H-M   'P 1'
#
loop_
_entity.id
_entity.type
_entity.pdbx_description
1 polymer ?
#
loop_
_entity_poly.entity_id
_entity_poly.type
_entity_poly.pdbx_seq_one_letter_code
_entity_poly.pdbx_strand_id
1 'polypeptide(L)'
;MQHKLSYVIFTDQERLQGFELRLSFNGRCNIDGYKQSTICYKDTSTTIQDIYNINSCNQSQNIQFNGRYVYISVENPNQGDKPLTLCEVEIFEKCGSNCVGGCDSSGNCNNCTSGYYGNKCDTPCPTNCNGGCIQNNGDCEACEKGSTGCNNGTCNRNDGSCIYGCISGKSGPTCTNDCSKNCIICSQNDNKKCTQCHDGYYGQSCKQPCNKTCQSQDNNPVCNITNGYCSIGCIKGYYDDVCNKNCSSNCFKKTCLQTNGSCTDGCVAGKIGDKCAEDCPNGTYGLRCSSTCGNCYNQTICHIVTGACDLELGCEAGFQGPTCKEVVEKADNSITIISAVTVTLVVVIVVVIGLVIIIRR
;
A
#
# COMPACT_ATOMS: atom_id res chain seq x y z
N MET A 1 -29.19 10.44 -50.41
CA MET A 1 -28.30 9.89 -51.45
C MET A 1 -29.16 9.13 -52.44
N GLN A 2 -28.94 9.32 -53.75
CA GLN A 2 -29.61 8.54 -54.79
C GLN A 2 -29.14 7.08 -54.66
N HIS A 3 -30.08 6.14 -54.50
CA HIS A 3 -29.75 4.72 -54.47
C HIS A 3 -29.90 4.18 -55.89
N LYS A 4 -28.77 3.82 -56.51
CA LYS A 4 -28.71 3.20 -57.85
C LYS A 4 -28.98 1.71 -57.69
N LEU A 5 -30.10 1.21 -58.23
CA LEU A 5 -30.30 -0.22 -58.40
C LEU A 5 -29.70 -0.59 -59.77
N SER A 6 -28.58 -1.31 -59.77
CA SER A 6 -28.01 -1.90 -60.97
C SER A 6 -28.14 -3.41 -60.83
N TYR A 7 -28.94 -4.04 -61.69
CA TYR A 7 -29.09 -5.49 -61.70
C TYR A 7 -28.60 -6.05 -63.04
N VAL A 8 -27.91 -7.19 -62.98
CA VAL A 8 -27.47 -7.95 -64.15
C VAL A 8 -28.16 -9.31 -64.07
N ILE A 9 -29.10 -9.58 -64.98
CA ILE A 9 -29.82 -10.85 -65.01
C ILE A 9 -28.96 -11.86 -65.78
N PHE A 10 -28.37 -12.82 -65.08
CA PHE A 10 -27.72 -13.98 -65.69
C PHE A 10 -28.58 -15.22 -65.45
N THR A 11 -29.49 -15.50 -66.38
CA THR A 11 -30.13 -16.83 -66.46
C THR A 11 -30.34 -17.18 -67.93
N ASP A 12 -30.00 -18.42 -68.31
CA ASP A 12 -30.02 -19.02 -69.67
C ASP A 12 -31.43 -19.16 -70.31
N GLN A 13 -32.34 -18.23 -70.04
CA GLN A 13 -33.67 -18.17 -70.62
C GLN A 13 -33.88 -16.74 -71.17
N GLU A 14 -34.25 -16.66 -72.43
CA GLU A 14 -34.24 -15.44 -73.24
C GLU A 14 -35.04 -14.27 -72.62
N ARG A 15 -34.32 -13.18 -72.32
CA ARG A 15 -34.67 -11.76 -72.51
C ARG A 15 -36.05 -11.29 -72.00
N LEU A 16 -36.04 -10.54 -70.89
CA LEU A 16 -37.22 -9.90 -70.32
C LEU A 16 -37.63 -8.63 -71.08
N GLN A 17 -38.69 -8.69 -71.88
CA GLN A 17 -39.38 -7.51 -72.40
C GLN A 17 -40.67 -7.30 -71.62
N GLY A 18 -40.97 -6.06 -71.20
CA GLY A 18 -42.27 -5.73 -70.59
C GLY A 18 -42.44 -6.17 -69.12
N PHE A 19 -41.34 -6.50 -68.43
CA PHE A 19 -41.39 -6.94 -67.04
C PHE A 19 -41.87 -5.84 -66.08
N GLU A 20 -42.45 -6.28 -64.96
CA GLU A 20 -42.79 -5.41 -63.84
C GLU A 20 -41.88 -5.70 -62.65
N LEU A 21 -41.31 -4.65 -62.06
CA LEU A 21 -40.72 -4.72 -60.73
C LEU A 21 -41.78 -4.34 -59.70
N ARG A 22 -41.98 -5.21 -58.72
CA ARG A 22 -42.90 -4.97 -57.63
C ARG A 22 -42.19 -4.99 -56.28
N LEU A 23 -42.62 -4.09 -55.39
CA LEU A 23 -42.09 -3.95 -54.04
C LEU A 23 -43.13 -4.39 -53.01
N SER A 24 -42.76 -5.34 -52.15
CA SER A 24 -43.56 -5.74 -50.99
C SER A 24 -43.06 -5.06 -49.72
N PHE A 25 -43.99 -4.70 -48.84
CA PHE A 25 -43.72 -4.01 -47.56
C PHE A 25 -43.87 -4.93 -46.33
N ASN A 26 -44.19 -6.22 -46.51
CA ASN A 26 -44.49 -7.13 -45.41
C ASN A 26 -43.30 -7.99 -44.93
N GLY A 27 -42.10 -7.74 -45.45
CA GLY A 27 -40.88 -8.44 -45.03
C GLY A 27 -40.79 -9.91 -45.46
N ARG A 28 -41.70 -10.41 -46.29
CA ARG A 28 -41.77 -11.84 -46.69
C ARG A 28 -41.60 -12.03 -48.20
N CYS A 29 -40.73 -12.97 -48.58
CA CYS A 29 -40.49 -13.40 -49.97
C CYS A 29 -41.45 -14.56 -50.34
N ASN A 30 -42.76 -14.32 -50.40
CA ASN A 30 -43.78 -15.34 -50.67
C ASN A 30 -44.98 -14.78 -51.48
N ILE A 31 -45.94 -15.64 -51.83
CA ILE A 31 -47.08 -15.25 -52.70
C ILE A 31 -47.99 -14.17 -52.08
N ASP A 32 -48.11 -14.13 -50.76
CA ASP A 32 -48.85 -13.09 -50.06
C ASP A 32 -48.11 -11.75 -50.13
N GLY A 33 -46.77 -11.78 -49.99
CA GLY A 33 -45.90 -10.65 -50.28
C GLY A 33 -46.03 -10.14 -51.71
N TYR A 34 -46.13 -11.03 -52.69
CA TYR A 34 -46.39 -10.64 -54.08
C TYR A 34 -47.77 -9.99 -54.26
N LYS A 35 -48.85 -10.55 -53.70
CA LYS A 35 -50.21 -9.99 -53.84
C LYS A 35 -50.36 -8.61 -53.22
N GLN A 36 -49.61 -8.33 -52.16
CA GLN A 36 -49.63 -7.05 -51.45
C GLN A 36 -48.54 -6.09 -51.94
N SER A 37 -47.83 -6.45 -53.02
CA SER A 37 -46.79 -5.61 -53.59
C SER A 37 -47.36 -4.54 -54.52
N THR A 38 -46.67 -3.40 -54.58
CA THR A 38 -47.00 -2.30 -55.50
C THR A 38 -46.02 -2.30 -56.67
N ILE A 39 -46.50 -2.01 -57.89
CA ILE A 39 -45.63 -1.85 -59.06
C ILE A 39 -44.75 -0.61 -58.84
N CYS A 40 -43.43 -0.80 -58.85
CA CYS A 40 -42.42 0.24 -58.73
C CYS A 40 -41.95 0.73 -60.11
N TYR A 41 -41.79 -0.21 -61.04
CA TYR A 41 -41.28 0.03 -62.38
C TYR A 41 -41.94 -0.95 -63.33
N LYS A 42 -42.27 -0.47 -64.52
CA LYS A 42 -42.76 -1.28 -65.61
C LYS A 42 -41.93 -0.97 -66.84
N ASP A 43 -41.33 -1.99 -67.43
CA ASP A 43 -40.61 -1.81 -68.67
C ASP A 43 -41.61 -1.50 -69.81
N THR A 44 -41.44 -0.34 -70.43
CA THR A 44 -42.21 0.09 -71.61
C THR A 44 -41.34 0.11 -72.86
N SER A 45 -40.13 -0.46 -72.80
CA SER A 45 -39.17 -0.44 -73.89
C SER A 45 -39.67 -1.31 -75.05
N THR A 46 -39.69 -0.74 -76.25
CA THR A 46 -40.09 -1.46 -77.48
C THR A 46 -38.95 -2.30 -78.06
N THR A 47 -37.74 -2.16 -77.52
CA THR A 47 -36.54 -2.90 -77.90
C THR A 47 -35.90 -3.53 -76.68
N ILE A 48 -35.35 -4.73 -76.86
CA ILE A 48 -34.74 -5.50 -75.76
C ILE A 48 -33.44 -4.84 -75.32
N GLN A 49 -33.25 -4.70 -74.00
CA GLN A 49 -32.01 -4.19 -73.41
C GLN A 49 -31.34 -5.22 -72.51
N ASP A 50 -30.02 -5.22 -72.52
CA ASP A 50 -29.23 -6.16 -71.71
C ASP A 50 -28.92 -5.59 -70.31
N ILE A 51 -29.07 -4.26 -70.12
CA ILE A 51 -28.88 -3.57 -68.83
C ILE A 51 -29.98 -2.54 -68.64
N TYR A 52 -30.76 -2.67 -67.57
CA TYR A 52 -31.78 -1.70 -67.16
C TYR A 52 -31.27 -0.86 -65.98
N ASN A 53 -31.12 0.45 -66.17
CA ASN A 53 -30.70 1.38 -65.12
C ASN A 53 -31.93 2.03 -64.45
N ILE A 54 -32.42 1.42 -63.37
CA ILE A 54 -33.64 1.87 -62.67
C ILE A 54 -33.21 2.69 -61.46
N ASN A 55 -33.19 4.01 -61.64
CA ASN A 55 -32.64 4.94 -60.64
C ASN A 55 -33.67 5.45 -59.62
N SER A 56 -34.96 5.17 -59.84
CA SER A 56 -36.05 5.56 -58.93
C SER A 56 -37.32 4.75 -59.18
N CYS A 57 -37.91 4.18 -58.12
CA CYS A 57 -39.29 3.69 -58.14
C CYS A 57 -40.23 4.88 -58.00
N ASN A 58 -40.78 5.37 -59.11
CA ASN A 58 -41.35 6.71 -59.17
C ASN A 58 -42.87 6.69 -59.39
N GLN A 59 -43.61 5.93 -58.57
CA GLN A 59 -45.07 6.05 -58.47
C GLN A 59 -45.57 5.80 -57.03
N SER A 60 -45.24 6.72 -56.12
CA SER A 60 -46.15 7.34 -55.16
C SER A 60 -45.31 8.19 -54.21
N GLN A 61 -45.65 9.47 -54.07
CA GLN A 61 -44.92 10.37 -53.20
C GLN A 61 -45.08 9.92 -51.74
N ASN A 62 -43.97 9.92 -50.98
CA ASN A 62 -43.85 9.61 -49.54
C ASN A 62 -44.02 8.15 -49.10
N ILE A 63 -43.07 7.26 -49.46
CA ILE A 63 -42.91 5.98 -48.76
C ILE A 63 -41.43 5.76 -48.39
N GLN A 64 -41.15 5.64 -47.08
CA GLN A 64 -39.86 5.21 -46.52
C GLN A 64 -39.79 3.68 -46.54
N PHE A 65 -38.62 3.10 -46.86
CA PHE A 65 -38.52 1.66 -47.14
C PHE A 65 -37.75 0.91 -46.05
N ASN A 66 -38.41 -0.05 -45.41
CA ASN A 66 -37.79 -1.09 -44.58
C ASN A 66 -37.92 -2.46 -45.24
N GLY A 67 -36.82 -3.13 -45.59
CA GLY A 67 -36.85 -4.44 -46.23
C GLY A 67 -37.33 -4.38 -47.68
N ARG A 68 -36.52 -4.80 -48.67
CA ARG A 68 -37.00 -4.85 -50.07
C ARG A 68 -36.78 -6.21 -50.67
N TYR A 69 -37.85 -6.81 -51.16
CA TYR A 69 -37.81 -7.94 -52.08
C TYR A 69 -38.22 -7.44 -53.46
N VAL A 70 -37.50 -7.86 -54.49
CA VAL A 70 -37.81 -7.50 -55.87
C VAL A 70 -38.44 -8.70 -56.54
N TYR A 71 -39.72 -8.58 -56.87
CA TYR A 71 -40.39 -9.56 -57.72
C TYR A 71 -40.28 -9.12 -59.18
N ILE A 72 -39.88 -10.04 -60.05
CA ILE A 72 -39.86 -9.85 -61.49
C ILE A 72 -40.95 -10.74 -62.08
N SER A 73 -42.00 -10.13 -62.63
CA SER A 73 -43.03 -10.87 -63.38
C SER A 73 -42.98 -10.46 -64.85
N VAL A 74 -43.01 -11.46 -65.74
CA VAL A 74 -42.84 -11.27 -67.18
C VAL A 74 -44.19 -11.21 -67.91
N GLU A 75 -45.29 -11.71 -67.33
CA GLU A 75 -46.65 -11.54 -67.85
C GLU A 75 -47.73 -11.87 -66.79
N ASN A 76 -48.99 -11.59 -67.10
CA ASN A 76 -50.12 -11.37 -66.16
C ASN A 76 -50.38 -12.56 -65.18
N PRO A 77 -50.26 -12.37 -63.84
CA PRO A 77 -50.31 -13.45 -62.85
C PRO A 77 -51.69 -14.11 -62.68
N ASN A 78 -52.74 -13.57 -63.32
CA ASN A 78 -54.08 -14.16 -63.29
C ASN A 78 -54.23 -15.36 -64.27
N GLN A 79 -53.17 -15.72 -65.00
CA GLN A 79 -53.19 -16.78 -66.00
C GLN A 79 -52.18 -17.93 -65.71
N GLY A 80 -51.90 -18.18 -64.44
CA GLY A 80 -51.33 -19.47 -63.99
C GLY A 80 -49.81 -19.60 -63.93
N ASP A 81 -49.04 -18.60 -64.38
CA ASP A 81 -47.57 -18.67 -64.34
C ASP A 81 -46.96 -18.13 -63.03
N LYS A 82 -45.89 -18.80 -62.56
CA LYS A 82 -45.19 -18.47 -61.31
C LYS A 82 -44.21 -17.31 -61.52
N PRO A 83 -44.26 -16.23 -60.72
CA PRO A 83 -43.30 -15.13 -60.83
C PRO A 83 -41.88 -15.58 -60.47
N LEU A 84 -40.87 -15.06 -61.19
CA LEU A 84 -39.48 -15.29 -60.84
C LEU A 84 -39.17 -14.53 -59.55
N THR A 85 -38.74 -15.25 -58.51
CA THR A 85 -38.51 -14.67 -57.19
C THR A 85 -37.01 -14.49 -56.95
N LEU A 86 -36.56 -13.25 -56.81
CA LEU A 86 -35.20 -12.90 -56.41
C LEU A 86 -35.26 -12.24 -55.02
N CYS A 87 -34.80 -12.96 -54.00
CA CYS A 87 -34.74 -12.46 -52.63
C CYS A 87 -33.32 -11.95 -52.33
N GLU A 88 -33.11 -10.65 -52.17
CA GLU A 88 -31.89 -10.09 -51.58
C GLU A 88 -32.27 -8.97 -50.58
N VAL A 89 -31.51 -8.87 -49.48
CA VAL A 89 -31.99 -8.51 -48.14
C VAL A 89 -31.89 -7.02 -47.75
N GLU A 90 -32.84 -6.66 -46.88
CA GLU A 90 -33.13 -5.52 -45.99
C GLU A 90 -32.29 -4.23 -45.93
N ILE A 91 -33.03 -3.11 -45.90
CA ILE A 91 -32.64 -1.82 -45.31
C ILE A 91 -33.63 -1.59 -44.15
N PHE A 92 -33.20 -1.36 -42.92
CA PHE A 92 -34.11 -0.98 -41.82
C PHE A 92 -34.17 0.53 -41.64
N GLU A 93 -35.16 0.95 -40.85
CA GLU A 93 -35.49 2.34 -40.54
C GLU A 93 -34.21 2.98 -40.09
N LYS A 94 -33.91 4.16 -40.61
CA LYS A 94 -32.66 4.86 -40.28
C LYS A 94 -32.45 4.74 -38.78
N CYS A 95 -31.45 3.95 -38.39
CA CYS A 95 -31.00 3.91 -37.02
C CYS A 95 -30.82 5.36 -36.55
N GLY A 96 -31.09 5.62 -35.27
CA GLY A 96 -30.86 6.94 -34.69
C GLY A 96 -29.52 7.49 -35.18
N SER A 97 -29.45 8.79 -35.50
CA SER A 97 -28.28 9.38 -36.17
C SER A 97 -26.97 9.19 -35.42
N ASN A 98 -27.05 8.81 -34.15
CA ASN A 98 -25.94 8.55 -33.25
C ASN A 98 -25.68 7.04 -32.99
N CYS A 99 -26.32 6.12 -33.73
CA CYS A 99 -25.97 4.70 -33.66
C CYS A 99 -24.69 4.41 -34.47
N VAL A 100 -23.77 3.62 -33.91
CA VAL A 100 -22.58 3.09 -34.57
C VAL A 100 -22.73 1.58 -34.75
N GLY A 101 -22.51 1.08 -35.97
CA GLY A 101 -22.58 -0.36 -36.26
C GLY A 101 -24.00 -0.92 -36.45
N GLY A 102 -25.00 -0.07 -36.67
CA GLY A 102 -26.39 -0.47 -36.93
C GLY A 102 -27.27 -0.56 -35.68
N CYS A 103 -28.50 -1.03 -35.87
CA CYS A 103 -29.51 -1.18 -34.83
C CYS A 103 -30.38 -2.43 -35.07
N ASP A 104 -31.00 -2.96 -34.02
CA ASP A 104 -31.91 -4.10 -34.08
C ASP A 104 -33.30 -3.73 -34.62
N SER A 105 -34.20 -4.73 -34.74
CA SER A 105 -35.58 -4.54 -35.20
C SER A 105 -36.45 -3.65 -34.31
N SER A 106 -35.99 -3.31 -33.10
CA SER A 106 -36.65 -2.39 -32.17
C SER A 106 -36.03 -0.98 -32.21
N GLY A 107 -35.02 -0.78 -33.07
CA GLY A 107 -34.28 0.47 -33.19
C GLY A 107 -33.22 0.67 -32.10
N ASN A 108 -32.86 -0.37 -31.35
CA ASN A 108 -31.78 -0.28 -30.36
C ASN A 108 -30.43 -0.34 -31.05
N CYS A 109 -29.56 0.62 -30.79
CA CYS A 109 -28.24 0.70 -31.38
C CYS A 109 -27.30 -0.36 -30.80
N ASN A 110 -26.43 -0.91 -31.65
CA ASN A 110 -25.35 -1.80 -31.21
C ASN A 110 -24.29 -1.07 -30.37
N ASN A 111 -24.00 0.19 -30.73
CA ASN A 111 -23.14 1.09 -29.97
C ASN A 111 -23.54 2.56 -30.24
N CYS A 112 -23.12 3.50 -29.39
CA CYS A 112 -23.38 4.93 -29.56
C CYS A 112 -22.16 5.70 -30.06
N THR A 113 -22.40 6.75 -30.85
CA THR A 113 -21.40 7.79 -31.13
C THR A 113 -20.96 8.44 -29.82
N SER A 114 -19.66 8.70 -29.66
CA SER A 114 -19.12 9.37 -28.47
C SER A 114 -19.90 10.65 -28.17
N GLY A 115 -20.32 10.80 -26.91
CA GLY A 115 -21.17 11.90 -26.47
C GLY A 115 -22.68 11.59 -26.44
N TYR A 116 -23.11 10.34 -26.69
CA TYR A 116 -24.51 9.92 -26.57
C TYR A 116 -24.65 8.57 -25.86
N TYR A 117 -25.77 8.37 -25.17
CA TYR A 117 -26.12 7.12 -24.48
C TYR A 117 -27.62 6.81 -24.57
N GLY A 118 -27.99 5.65 -24.01
CA GLY A 118 -29.30 5.03 -24.07
C GLY A 118 -29.37 3.98 -25.17
N ASN A 119 -30.35 3.07 -25.06
CA ASN A 119 -30.52 1.97 -26.03
C ASN A 119 -30.70 2.45 -27.48
N LYS A 120 -31.16 3.69 -27.69
CA LYS A 120 -31.33 4.32 -29.00
C LYS A 120 -30.32 5.45 -29.31
N CYS A 121 -29.38 5.73 -28.39
CA CYS A 121 -28.39 6.81 -28.50
C CYS A 121 -28.99 8.22 -28.70
N ASP A 122 -30.20 8.44 -28.16
CA ASP A 122 -30.94 9.71 -28.29
C ASP A 122 -30.60 10.71 -27.18
N THR A 123 -29.92 10.27 -26.11
CA THR A 123 -29.61 11.13 -24.96
C THR A 123 -28.16 11.58 -25.03
N PRO A 124 -27.86 12.89 -25.11
CA PRO A 124 -26.50 13.36 -25.06
C PRO A 124 -25.88 13.06 -23.69
N CYS A 125 -24.60 12.73 -23.66
CA CYS A 125 -23.84 12.58 -22.42
C CYS A 125 -23.92 13.87 -21.58
N PRO A 126 -23.95 13.75 -20.25
CA PRO A 126 -23.83 14.90 -19.36
C PRO A 126 -22.64 15.80 -19.73
N THR A 127 -22.82 17.12 -19.65
CA THR A 127 -21.80 18.12 -20.05
C THR A 127 -20.53 18.08 -19.20
N ASN A 128 -20.57 17.39 -18.07
CA ASN A 128 -19.43 17.16 -17.19
C ASN A 128 -18.65 15.88 -17.53
N CYS A 129 -18.98 15.16 -18.61
CA CYS A 129 -18.22 14.00 -19.06
C CYS A 129 -17.10 14.42 -20.07
N ASN A 130 -15.87 13.98 -19.84
CA ASN A 130 -14.74 14.06 -20.75
C ASN A 130 -14.54 12.70 -21.45
N GLY A 131 -14.53 12.66 -22.78
CA GLY A 131 -14.25 11.43 -23.55
C GLY A 131 -15.47 10.52 -23.83
N GLY A 132 -16.56 10.61 -23.06
CA GLY A 132 -17.80 9.87 -23.31
C GLY A 132 -18.58 9.47 -22.05
N CYS A 133 -19.66 8.72 -22.23
CA CYS A 133 -20.45 8.13 -21.15
C CYS A 133 -20.93 6.72 -21.54
N ILE A 134 -21.09 5.85 -20.55
CA ILE A 134 -21.46 4.45 -20.72
C ILE A 134 -22.86 4.36 -21.36
N GLN A 135 -22.97 3.62 -22.46
CA GLN A 135 -24.20 3.52 -23.27
C GLN A 135 -25.46 3.17 -22.46
N ASN A 136 -25.36 2.29 -21.47
CA ASN A 136 -26.54 1.73 -20.82
C ASN A 136 -27.14 2.63 -19.72
N ASN A 137 -26.32 3.44 -19.05
CA ASN A 137 -26.74 4.20 -17.87
C ASN A 137 -26.33 5.68 -17.91
N GLY A 138 -25.49 6.09 -18.86
CA GLY A 138 -25.05 7.47 -19.03
C GLY A 138 -24.02 7.93 -18.01
N ASP A 139 -23.41 7.01 -17.26
CA ASP A 139 -22.32 7.35 -16.34
C ASP A 139 -21.10 7.80 -17.14
N CYS A 140 -20.40 8.84 -16.70
CA CYS A 140 -19.23 9.35 -17.42
C CYS A 140 -18.09 8.33 -17.41
N GLU A 141 -17.44 8.13 -18.56
CA GLU A 141 -16.21 7.33 -18.65
C GLU A 141 -15.01 8.10 -18.03
N ALA A 142 -15.04 9.44 -18.12
CA ALA A 142 -14.24 10.34 -17.30
C ALA A 142 -15.00 11.66 -17.10
N CYS A 143 -14.77 12.38 -16.00
CA CYS A 143 -15.38 13.69 -15.72
C CYS A 143 -14.46 14.87 -16.17
N GLU A 144 -15.01 16.01 -16.63
CA GLU A 144 -14.26 17.21 -16.99
C GLU A 144 -13.91 18.05 -15.74
N LYS A 145 -12.60 18.18 -15.50
CA LYS A 145 -11.96 19.03 -14.46
C LYS A 145 -12.33 18.69 -13.01
N GLY A 146 -11.62 17.71 -12.45
CA GLY A 146 -11.60 17.43 -11.02
C GLY A 146 -11.38 15.96 -10.65
N SER A 147 -11.50 15.05 -11.62
CA SER A 147 -11.65 13.61 -11.38
C SER A 147 -10.43 12.76 -11.76
N THR A 148 -9.21 13.31 -11.76
CA THR A 148 -8.02 12.43 -11.68
C THR A 148 -7.96 11.71 -10.33
N GLY A 149 -8.82 12.09 -9.38
CA GLY A 149 -8.86 11.55 -8.03
C GLY A 149 -9.82 10.39 -7.79
N CYS A 150 -10.73 10.02 -8.70
CA CYS A 150 -11.67 8.91 -8.47
C CYS A 150 -11.03 7.56 -8.81
N ASN A 151 -11.24 6.53 -7.98
CA ASN A 151 -10.87 5.15 -8.35
C ASN A 151 -11.66 4.72 -9.60
N ASN A 152 -10.96 4.17 -10.59
CA ASN A 152 -11.49 3.77 -11.90
C ASN A 152 -12.20 4.88 -12.69
N GLY A 153 -11.99 6.15 -12.33
CA GLY A 153 -12.55 7.30 -13.07
C GLY A 153 -14.08 7.47 -12.99
N THR A 154 -14.80 6.62 -12.25
CA THR A 154 -16.26 6.61 -12.21
C THR A 154 -16.83 7.64 -11.22
N CYS A 155 -17.72 8.51 -11.70
CA CYS A 155 -18.33 9.60 -10.96
C CYS A 155 -19.87 9.59 -11.14
N ASN A 156 -20.60 10.05 -10.11
CA ASN A 156 -22.05 10.23 -10.15
C ASN A 156 -22.41 11.39 -11.09
N ARG A 157 -23.38 11.14 -11.97
CA ARG A 157 -23.85 12.08 -13.00
C ARG A 157 -24.43 13.40 -12.47
N ASN A 158 -24.99 13.44 -11.26
CA ASN A 158 -25.72 14.61 -10.75
C ASN A 158 -24.84 15.57 -9.96
N ASP A 159 -23.90 15.05 -9.17
CA ASP A 159 -23.09 15.83 -8.21
C ASP A 159 -21.57 15.63 -8.38
N GLY A 160 -21.14 14.77 -9.32
CA GLY A 160 -19.73 14.49 -9.57
C GLY A 160 -19.04 13.66 -8.49
N SER A 161 -19.78 13.07 -7.54
CA SER A 161 -19.21 12.28 -6.45
C SER A 161 -18.62 10.96 -6.94
N CYS A 162 -17.45 10.56 -6.45
CA CYS A 162 -16.77 9.33 -6.90
C CYS A 162 -17.44 8.09 -6.30
N ILE A 163 -17.96 7.21 -7.14
CA ILE A 163 -18.76 6.03 -6.71
C ILE A 163 -17.88 4.98 -6.00
N TYR A 164 -16.63 4.83 -6.44
CA TYR A 164 -15.66 3.90 -5.85
C TYR A 164 -14.65 4.59 -4.92
N GLY A 165 -14.96 5.81 -4.47
CA GLY A 165 -14.08 6.63 -3.63
C GLY A 165 -12.85 7.15 -4.38
N CYS A 166 -11.91 7.72 -3.61
CA CYS A 166 -10.72 8.38 -4.14
C CYS A 166 -9.51 7.46 -4.26
N ILE A 167 -8.62 7.77 -5.21
CA ILE A 167 -7.24 7.27 -5.22
C ILE A 167 -6.48 7.75 -3.98
N SER A 168 -5.39 7.08 -3.63
CA SER A 168 -4.51 7.47 -2.52
C SER A 168 -4.06 8.93 -2.64
N GLY A 169 -4.10 9.65 -1.52
CA GLY A 169 -3.75 11.08 -1.44
C GLY A 169 -4.85 12.06 -1.83
N LYS A 170 -6.04 11.60 -2.26
CA LYS A 170 -7.19 12.44 -2.62
C LYS A 170 -8.36 12.27 -1.64
N SER A 171 -9.21 13.30 -1.52
CA SER A 171 -10.30 13.35 -0.54
C SER A 171 -11.48 14.25 -0.94
N GLY A 172 -12.58 14.09 -0.20
CA GLY A 172 -13.85 14.76 -0.47
C GLY A 172 -14.70 13.97 -1.48
N PRO A 173 -15.99 14.35 -1.62
CA PRO A 173 -16.94 13.58 -2.43
C PRO A 173 -16.54 13.48 -3.89
N THR A 174 -15.92 14.54 -4.44
CA THR A 174 -15.45 14.60 -5.83
C THR A 174 -13.95 14.33 -5.99
N CYS A 175 -13.26 13.95 -4.90
CA CYS A 175 -11.82 13.64 -4.86
C CYS A 175 -10.89 14.72 -5.44
N THR A 176 -11.32 15.98 -5.39
CA THR A 176 -10.55 17.16 -5.85
C THR A 176 -9.57 17.67 -4.79
N ASN A 177 -9.79 17.37 -3.52
CA ASN A 177 -8.95 17.85 -2.43
C ASN A 177 -7.80 16.90 -2.19
N ASP A 178 -6.59 17.44 -2.04
CA ASP A 178 -5.46 16.66 -1.54
C ASP A 178 -5.60 16.35 -0.05
N CYS A 179 -5.14 15.16 0.36
CA CYS A 179 -4.91 14.86 1.76
C CYS A 179 -3.87 15.84 2.34
N SER A 180 -3.82 15.93 3.68
CA SER A 180 -2.76 16.71 4.34
C SER A 180 -1.37 16.21 3.92
N LYS A 181 -0.38 17.11 3.89
CA LYS A 181 1.02 16.73 3.62
C LYS A 181 1.44 15.56 4.53
N ASN A 182 2.16 14.58 3.97
CA ASN A 182 2.58 13.34 4.62
C ASN A 182 1.44 12.37 4.98
N CYS A 183 0.21 12.60 4.53
CA CYS A 183 -0.87 11.62 4.62
C CYS A 183 -0.99 10.80 3.32
N ILE A 184 -0.95 9.47 3.42
CA ILE A 184 -1.09 8.54 2.30
C ILE A 184 -2.58 8.29 2.01
N ILE A 185 -3.35 7.97 3.05
CA ILE A 185 -4.79 7.67 2.94
C ILE A 185 -5.54 8.53 3.94
N CYS A 186 -6.54 9.30 3.50
CA CYS A 186 -7.42 10.07 4.37
C CYS A 186 -8.90 9.76 4.14
N SER A 187 -9.69 9.83 5.21
CA SER A 187 -11.14 9.61 5.20
C SER A 187 -11.85 10.68 4.38
N GLN A 188 -12.81 10.25 3.57
CA GLN A 188 -13.65 11.12 2.75
C GLN A 188 -14.76 11.79 3.56
N ASN A 189 -15.13 11.21 4.73
CA ASN A 189 -16.29 11.64 5.53
C ASN A 189 -15.91 12.23 6.89
N ASP A 190 -14.73 11.94 7.43
CA ASP A 190 -14.31 12.36 8.78
C ASP A 190 -13.31 13.52 8.75
N ASN A 191 -13.68 14.67 8.20
CA ASN A 191 -12.84 15.89 8.22
C ASN A 191 -11.39 15.67 7.73
N LYS A 192 -11.18 14.83 6.71
CA LYS A 192 -9.84 14.49 6.18
C LYS A 192 -8.91 13.82 7.20
N LYS A 193 -9.46 13.10 8.19
CA LYS A 193 -8.68 12.29 9.13
C LYS A 193 -7.81 11.29 8.37
N CYS A 194 -6.51 11.32 8.62
CA CYS A 194 -5.58 10.40 7.99
C CYS A 194 -5.62 9.03 8.67
N THR A 195 -5.73 7.97 7.89
CA THR A 195 -5.65 6.59 8.37
C THR A 195 -4.26 5.99 8.19
N GLN A 196 -3.45 6.56 7.29
CA GLN A 196 -2.07 6.11 7.06
C GLN A 196 -1.15 7.30 6.77
N CYS A 197 -0.13 7.48 7.60
CA CYS A 197 0.91 8.50 7.41
C CYS A 197 2.09 7.94 6.61
N HIS A 198 2.88 8.83 5.99
CA HIS A 198 4.24 8.49 5.58
C HIS A 198 5.09 8.22 6.82
N ASP A 199 6.11 7.38 6.66
CA ASP A 199 7.04 7.02 7.74
C ASP A 199 7.64 8.27 8.39
N GLY A 200 7.78 8.22 9.72
CA GLY A 200 8.30 9.34 10.49
C GLY A 200 7.29 10.46 10.76
N TYR A 201 5.99 10.27 10.48
CA TYR A 201 4.94 11.25 10.82
C TYR A 201 3.75 10.63 11.54
N TYR A 202 3.10 11.45 12.39
CA TYR A 202 1.91 11.08 13.16
C TYR A 202 0.95 12.26 13.37
N GLY A 203 -0.17 11.94 14.03
CA GLY A 203 -1.30 12.82 14.31
C GLY A 203 -2.42 12.66 13.28
N GLN A 204 -3.59 13.20 13.61
CA GLN A 204 -4.82 13.08 12.78
C GLN A 204 -4.67 13.57 11.33
N SER A 205 -3.64 14.37 11.04
CA SER A 205 -3.32 14.89 9.71
C SER A 205 -1.87 14.63 9.30
N CYS A 206 -1.13 13.77 10.00
CA CYS A 206 0.29 13.43 9.73
C CYS A 206 1.24 14.64 9.68
N LYS A 207 0.92 15.69 10.46
CA LYS A 207 1.72 16.93 10.50
C LYS A 207 2.87 16.87 11.50
N GLN A 208 2.78 15.99 12.51
CA GLN A 208 3.76 15.91 13.57
C GLN A 208 4.86 14.91 13.19
N PRO A 209 6.14 15.28 13.19
CA PRO A 209 7.21 14.33 12.96
C PRO A 209 7.39 13.41 14.18
N CYS A 210 7.63 12.13 13.95
CA CYS A 210 8.08 11.20 14.98
C CYS A 210 9.39 11.71 15.61
N ASN A 211 9.61 11.39 16.88
CA ASN A 211 10.86 11.74 17.53
C ASN A 211 12.03 11.02 16.85
N LYS A 212 13.09 11.75 16.54
CA LYS A 212 14.33 11.20 15.94
C LYS A 212 15.04 10.19 16.85
N THR A 213 14.70 10.15 18.13
CA THR A 213 15.22 9.20 19.12
C THR A 213 14.35 7.94 19.24
N CYS A 214 13.24 7.84 18.52
CA CYS A 214 12.59 6.54 18.28
C CYS A 214 13.54 5.64 17.47
N GLN A 215 13.47 4.33 17.68
CA GLN A 215 14.16 3.39 16.81
C GLN A 215 13.59 3.46 15.39
N SER A 216 14.52 3.43 14.42
CA SER A 216 14.19 3.54 13.01
C SER A 216 14.09 2.18 12.34
N GLN A 217 13.22 2.10 11.34
CA GLN A 217 13.17 1.05 10.34
C GLN A 217 13.37 1.71 8.98
N ASP A 218 14.19 1.14 8.10
CA ASP A 218 14.49 1.70 6.78
C ASP A 218 14.94 3.18 6.82
N ASN A 219 15.74 3.53 7.83
CA ASN A 219 16.23 4.88 8.15
C ASN A 219 15.18 5.92 8.61
N ASN A 220 13.91 5.53 8.80
CA ASN A 220 12.86 6.43 9.30
C ASN A 220 12.42 6.05 10.72
N PRO A 221 12.23 7.03 11.64
CA PRO A 221 11.77 6.77 13.00
C PRO A 221 10.34 6.23 13.01
N VAL A 222 10.10 5.12 13.73
CA VAL A 222 8.80 4.46 13.77
C VAL A 222 8.04 4.86 15.03
N CYS A 223 6.90 5.52 14.84
CA CYS A 223 6.01 5.90 15.93
C CYS A 223 4.54 5.66 15.59
N ASN A 224 3.71 5.55 16.63
CA ASN A 224 2.29 5.33 16.49
C ASN A 224 1.63 6.55 15.83
N ILE A 225 0.83 6.28 14.79
CA ILE A 225 0.22 7.31 13.94
C ILE A 225 -0.73 8.26 14.69
N THR A 226 -1.25 7.88 15.86
CA THR A 226 -2.25 8.70 16.58
C THR A 226 -1.59 9.59 17.64
N ASN A 227 -0.72 9.01 18.46
CA ASN A 227 -0.17 9.67 19.65
C ASN A 227 1.36 9.86 19.63
N GLY A 228 2.05 9.37 18.60
CA GLY A 228 3.50 9.52 18.46
C GLY A 228 4.33 8.57 19.34
N TYR A 229 3.71 7.57 19.99
CA TYR A 229 4.40 6.58 20.81
C TYR A 229 5.42 5.79 20.00
N CYS A 230 6.69 5.74 20.42
CA CYS A 230 7.73 4.98 19.71
C CYS A 230 7.45 3.48 19.83
N SER A 231 6.99 2.87 18.73
CA SER A 231 6.37 1.54 18.76
C SER A 231 7.38 0.39 18.84
N ILE A 232 8.58 0.59 18.29
CA ILE A 232 9.69 -0.38 18.38
C ILE A 232 10.48 -0.14 19.68
N GLY A 233 10.69 1.13 20.02
CA GLY A 233 11.32 1.58 21.25
C GLY A 233 12.22 2.78 21.04
N CYS A 234 13.10 3.04 22.01
CA CYS A 234 14.03 4.17 21.98
C CYS A 234 15.43 3.76 21.52
N ILE A 235 16.13 4.69 20.86
CA ILE A 235 17.58 4.61 20.71
C ILE A 235 18.22 4.53 22.10
N LYS A 236 19.29 3.73 22.23
CA LYS A 236 20.01 3.56 23.50
C LYS A 236 20.35 4.92 24.12
N GLY A 237 20.04 5.08 25.40
CA GLY A 237 20.21 6.34 26.13
C GLY A 237 18.95 7.19 26.25
N TYR A 238 17.84 6.80 25.63
CA TYR A 238 16.56 7.50 25.72
C TYR A 238 15.45 6.61 26.29
N TYR A 239 14.46 7.24 26.92
CA TYR A 239 13.26 6.61 27.45
C TYR A 239 12.07 7.58 27.44
N ASP A 240 10.95 7.07 27.93
CA ASP A 240 9.56 7.54 27.85
C ASP A 240 8.84 7.08 26.57
N ASP A 241 7.52 7.30 26.56
CA ASP A 241 6.61 6.88 25.50
C ASP A 241 7.02 7.42 24.11
N VAL A 242 7.72 8.56 24.06
CA VAL A 242 8.09 9.28 22.84
C VAL A 242 9.61 9.51 22.75
N CYS A 243 10.40 8.81 23.57
CA CYS A 243 11.86 8.88 23.67
C CYS A 243 12.45 10.29 23.91
N ASN A 244 11.77 11.15 24.68
CA ASN A 244 12.23 12.53 24.95
C ASN A 244 13.16 12.66 26.14
N LYS A 245 13.20 11.67 27.04
CA LYS A 245 14.03 11.73 28.25
C LYS A 245 15.30 10.92 28.08
N ASN A 246 16.40 11.40 28.66
CA ASN A 246 17.67 10.69 28.67
C ASN A 246 17.73 9.71 29.85
N CYS A 247 18.21 8.50 29.62
CA CYS A 247 18.61 7.59 30.70
C CYS A 247 19.60 8.30 31.64
N SER A 248 19.57 7.91 32.93
CA SER A 248 20.55 8.38 33.90
C SER A 248 21.97 8.15 33.39
N SER A 249 22.86 9.13 33.56
CA SER A 249 24.28 8.98 33.21
C SER A 249 24.97 7.89 34.02
N ASN A 250 24.39 7.51 35.16
CA ASN A 250 24.89 6.50 36.07
C ASN A 250 24.35 5.08 35.75
N CYS A 251 23.47 4.94 34.76
CA CYS A 251 23.13 3.62 34.22
C CYS A 251 24.37 3.00 33.56
N PHE A 252 24.66 1.75 33.88
CA PHE A 252 25.71 1.00 33.18
C PHE A 252 25.35 0.93 31.68
N LYS A 253 26.32 1.19 30.79
CA LYS A 253 26.12 1.31 29.33
C LYS A 253 25.07 2.35 28.87
N LYS A 254 24.58 3.23 29.76
CA LYS A 254 23.49 4.19 29.48
C LYS A 254 22.21 3.54 28.93
N THR A 255 21.91 2.31 29.31
CA THR A 255 20.70 1.59 28.91
C THR A 255 19.64 1.66 30.00
N CYS A 256 18.40 1.93 29.62
CA CYS A 256 17.28 1.98 30.54
C CYS A 256 15.96 1.57 29.87
N LEU A 257 14.99 1.17 30.68
CA LEU A 257 13.65 0.78 30.24
C LEU A 257 12.92 1.97 29.64
N GLN A 258 12.32 1.79 28.46
CA GLN A 258 11.52 2.82 27.80
C GLN A 258 10.41 3.37 28.70
N THR A 259 9.69 2.53 29.43
CA THR A 259 8.47 2.93 30.15
C THR A 259 8.74 3.86 31.33
N ASN A 260 9.84 3.66 32.06
CA ASN A 260 10.07 4.40 33.29
C ASN A 260 11.51 4.93 33.47
N GLY A 261 12.44 4.56 32.60
CA GLY A 261 13.83 5.01 32.64
C GLY A 261 14.71 4.28 33.65
N SER A 262 14.29 3.13 34.17
CA SER A 262 15.10 2.32 35.09
C SER A 262 16.23 1.61 34.35
N CYS A 263 17.43 1.60 34.93
CA CYS A 263 18.62 1.08 34.30
C CYS A 263 18.55 -0.45 34.15
N THR A 264 18.60 -0.96 32.92
CA THR A 264 18.41 -2.39 32.62
C THR A 264 19.63 -3.23 32.95
N ASP A 265 20.82 -2.65 32.81
CA ASP A 265 22.11 -3.30 33.07
C ASP A 265 22.66 -2.97 34.46
N GLY A 266 21.85 -2.36 35.33
CA GLY A 266 22.25 -1.88 36.65
C GLY A 266 23.04 -0.57 36.61
N CYS A 267 23.69 -0.25 37.73
CA CYS A 267 24.40 1.01 37.95
C CYS A 267 25.91 0.89 37.75
N VAL A 268 26.54 2.00 37.40
CA VAL A 268 27.99 2.16 37.49
C VAL A 268 28.48 1.97 38.94
N ALA A 269 29.77 1.72 39.12
CA ALA A 269 30.35 1.56 40.44
C ALA A 269 30.11 2.80 41.33
N GLY A 270 29.75 2.57 42.60
CA GLY A 270 29.44 3.63 43.55
C GLY A 270 27.98 4.13 43.54
N LYS A 271 27.13 3.64 42.63
CA LYS A 271 25.72 4.06 42.50
C LYS A 271 24.74 2.89 42.68
N ILE A 272 23.54 3.18 43.16
CA ILE A 272 22.45 2.22 43.39
C ILE A 272 21.06 2.83 43.13
N GLY A 273 20.03 2.00 43.18
CA GLY A 273 18.63 2.33 42.92
C GLY A 273 18.24 2.11 41.45
N ASP A 274 16.93 2.10 41.17
CA ASP A 274 16.41 1.79 39.83
C ASP A 274 16.94 2.72 38.74
N LYS A 275 17.19 3.99 39.06
CA LYS A 275 17.75 5.01 38.15
C LYS A 275 19.18 5.42 38.48
N CYS A 276 19.85 4.70 39.38
CA CYS A 276 21.23 4.97 39.78
C CYS A 276 21.44 6.41 40.30
N ALA A 277 20.44 6.94 41.00
CA ALA A 277 20.46 8.29 41.55
C ALA A 277 21.15 8.34 42.92
N GLU A 278 21.15 7.22 43.64
CA GLU A 278 21.66 7.10 45.00
C GLU A 278 23.12 6.64 44.98
N ASP A 279 23.91 7.11 45.93
CA ASP A 279 25.24 6.59 46.21
C ASP A 279 25.15 5.25 46.97
N CYS A 280 26.20 4.44 46.88
CA CYS A 280 26.29 3.22 47.68
C CYS A 280 26.16 3.55 49.18
N PRO A 281 25.42 2.72 49.94
CA PRO A 281 25.36 2.90 51.39
C PRO A 281 26.74 2.72 52.01
N ASN A 282 27.00 3.46 53.10
CA ASN A 282 28.25 3.38 53.85
C ASN A 282 28.60 1.92 54.17
N GLY A 283 29.86 1.55 53.95
CA GLY A 283 30.32 0.17 54.13
C GLY A 283 30.23 -0.71 52.88
N THR A 284 29.73 -0.19 51.75
CA THR A 284 29.69 -0.91 50.47
C THR A 284 30.33 -0.12 49.33
N TYR A 285 30.84 -0.83 48.32
CA TYR A 285 31.49 -0.23 47.16
C TYR A 285 31.36 -1.07 45.88
N GLY A 286 31.82 -0.50 44.77
CA GLY A 286 31.97 -1.21 43.50
C GLY A 286 30.68 -1.28 42.69
N LEU A 287 30.67 -2.16 41.69
CA LEU A 287 29.53 -2.30 40.77
C LEU A 287 28.29 -2.77 41.53
N ARG A 288 27.19 -2.01 41.42
CA ARG A 288 25.91 -2.27 42.11
C ARG A 288 26.06 -2.41 43.64
N CYS A 289 27.10 -1.79 44.22
CA CYS A 289 27.41 -1.85 45.66
C CYS A 289 27.52 -3.29 46.20
N SER A 290 27.98 -4.22 45.37
CA SER A 290 28.03 -5.65 45.69
C SER A 290 29.21 -6.06 46.58
N SER A 291 30.17 -5.16 46.82
CA SER A 291 31.34 -5.41 47.67
C SER A 291 31.22 -4.67 48.99
N THR A 292 31.68 -5.28 50.08
CA THR A 292 31.74 -4.67 51.41
C THR A 292 33.12 -4.09 51.69
N CYS A 293 33.22 -2.97 52.38
CA CYS A 293 34.48 -2.39 52.84
C CYS A 293 35.25 -3.39 53.72
N GLY A 294 36.59 -3.33 53.69
CA GLY A 294 37.44 -4.08 54.62
C GLY A 294 37.61 -3.36 55.97
N ASN A 295 38.67 -3.70 56.69
CA ASN A 295 38.93 -3.17 58.03
C ASN A 295 39.73 -1.85 57.94
N CYS A 296 39.08 -0.81 57.41
CA CYS A 296 39.65 0.54 57.37
C CYS A 296 39.80 1.09 58.80
N TYR A 297 40.89 1.81 59.07
CA TYR A 297 41.18 2.33 60.41
C TYR A 297 40.02 3.15 60.99
N ASN A 298 39.66 2.85 62.25
CA ASN A 298 38.59 3.52 63.02
C ASN A 298 37.23 3.55 62.29
N GLN A 299 36.91 2.48 61.56
CA GLN A 299 35.65 2.34 60.79
C GLN A 299 35.43 3.46 59.77
N THR A 300 36.50 4.06 59.25
CA THR A 300 36.39 5.04 58.17
C THR A 300 35.69 4.43 56.94
N ILE A 301 34.89 5.26 56.26
CA ILE A 301 34.13 4.83 55.09
C ILE A 301 35.12 4.62 53.93
N CYS A 302 35.15 3.41 53.38
CA CYS A 302 35.98 3.14 52.21
C CYS A 302 35.43 3.85 50.96
N HIS A 303 36.29 4.12 49.99
CA HIS A 303 35.92 4.81 48.76
C HIS A 303 34.85 4.03 47.97
N ILE A 304 33.69 4.63 47.72
CA ILE A 304 32.49 3.96 47.18
C ILE A 304 32.67 3.29 45.80
N VAL A 305 33.69 3.68 45.03
CA VAL A 305 33.97 3.09 43.71
C VAL A 305 34.99 1.95 43.81
N THR A 306 36.06 2.14 44.57
CA THR A 306 37.25 1.27 44.55
C THR A 306 37.36 0.38 45.78
N GLY A 307 36.67 0.72 46.86
CA GLY A 307 36.78 0.07 48.17
C GLY A 307 38.05 0.39 48.93
N ALA A 308 38.85 1.34 48.42
CA ALA A 308 40.10 1.71 49.06
C ALA A 308 39.85 2.45 50.37
N CYS A 309 40.61 2.12 51.41
CA CYS A 309 40.61 2.89 52.65
C CYS A 309 41.44 4.17 52.47
N ASP A 310 41.23 5.14 53.36
CA ASP A 310 41.99 6.38 53.37
C ASP A 310 43.50 6.10 53.49
N LEU A 311 44.29 6.73 52.63
CA LEU A 311 45.73 6.48 52.54
C LEU A 311 46.52 7.04 53.72
N GLU A 312 46.01 8.05 54.42
CA GLU A 312 46.69 8.66 55.58
C GLU A 312 46.43 7.85 56.86
N LEU A 313 45.24 7.28 57.00
CA LEU A 313 44.86 6.48 58.18
C LEU A 313 45.20 4.99 58.04
N GLY A 314 45.11 4.45 56.83
CA GLY A 314 45.46 3.06 56.54
C GLY A 314 44.48 2.02 57.12
N CYS A 315 45.00 0.83 57.42
CA CYS A 315 44.25 -0.33 57.88
C CYS A 315 44.26 -0.48 59.40
N GLU A 316 43.25 -1.14 59.95
CA GLU A 316 43.31 -1.63 61.33
C GLU A 316 44.46 -2.62 61.53
N ALA A 317 44.94 -2.71 62.77
CA ALA A 317 46.06 -3.58 63.12
C ALA A 317 45.79 -5.04 62.72
N GLY A 318 46.70 -5.63 61.96
CA GLY A 318 46.56 -6.98 61.44
C GLY A 318 45.96 -7.07 60.03
N PHE A 319 45.63 -5.95 59.40
CA PHE A 319 45.18 -5.89 58.00
C PHE A 319 46.12 -5.05 57.12
N GLN A 320 46.18 -5.37 55.83
CA GLN A 320 46.98 -4.65 54.85
C GLN A 320 46.31 -4.58 53.47
N GLY A 321 46.99 -3.90 52.54
CA GLY A 321 46.54 -3.70 51.17
C GLY A 321 45.58 -2.51 51.04
N PRO A 322 45.27 -2.08 49.81
CA PRO A 322 44.49 -0.87 49.57
C PRO A 322 43.05 -0.94 50.10
N THR A 323 42.48 -2.15 50.20
CA THR A 323 41.10 -2.38 50.70
C THR A 323 41.05 -2.94 52.12
N CYS A 324 42.20 -3.12 52.79
CA CYS A 324 42.31 -3.67 54.15
C CYS A 324 41.55 -4.99 54.37
N LYS A 325 41.54 -5.86 53.35
CA LYS A 325 40.93 -7.20 53.41
C LYS A 325 41.95 -8.33 53.62
N GLU A 326 43.23 -8.05 53.40
CA GLU A 326 44.29 -9.03 53.55
C GLU A 326 44.77 -9.06 55.00
N VAL A 327 44.84 -10.25 55.59
CA VAL A 327 45.35 -10.43 56.96
C VAL A 327 46.87 -10.44 56.92
N VAL A 328 47.50 -9.69 57.82
CA VAL A 328 48.95 -9.77 58.05
C VAL A 328 49.20 -10.98 58.94
N GLU A 329 49.58 -12.11 58.33
CA GLU A 329 50.11 -13.24 59.10
C GLU A 329 51.39 -12.78 59.79
N LYS A 330 51.39 -12.78 61.13
CA LYS A 330 52.61 -12.52 61.88
C LYS A 330 53.61 -13.60 61.48
N ALA A 331 54.74 -13.20 60.90
CA ALA A 331 55.91 -14.05 60.87
C ALA A 331 56.25 -14.34 62.33
N ASP A 332 55.87 -15.53 62.79
CA ASP A 332 56.22 -16.00 64.12
C ASP A 332 57.75 -16.14 64.11
N ASN A 333 58.44 -15.08 64.53
CA ASN A 333 59.86 -15.12 64.88
C ASN A 333 60.00 -15.88 66.21
N SER A 334 59.44 -17.09 66.27
CA SER A 334 59.87 -18.14 67.16
C SER A 334 61.27 -18.55 66.72
N ILE A 335 62.25 -17.67 66.98
CA ILE A 335 63.67 -18.00 66.94
C ILE A 335 63.82 -19.14 67.95
N THR A 336 63.89 -20.34 67.41
CA THR A 336 64.06 -21.59 68.15
C THR A 336 65.21 -21.46 69.12
N ILE A 337 64.89 -21.38 70.41
CA ILE A 337 65.79 -21.48 71.57
C ILE A 337 66.71 -22.73 71.48
N ILE A 338 66.39 -23.66 70.57
CA ILE A 338 67.11 -24.88 70.22
C ILE A 338 68.55 -24.61 69.74
N SER A 339 68.86 -23.48 69.08
CA SER A 339 70.24 -23.22 68.60
C SER A 339 71.23 -22.91 69.72
N ALA A 340 70.79 -22.26 70.81
CA ALA A 340 71.67 -21.98 71.95
C ALA A 340 71.99 -23.25 72.77
N VAL A 341 70.99 -24.11 72.99
CA VAL A 341 71.17 -25.35 73.76
C VAL A 341 72.08 -26.35 73.02
N THR A 342 71.90 -26.49 71.70
CA THR A 342 72.72 -27.38 70.88
C THR A 342 74.17 -26.93 70.80
N VAL A 343 74.43 -25.63 70.61
CA VAL A 343 75.81 -25.09 70.59
C VAL A 343 76.49 -25.28 71.94
N THR A 344 75.79 -25.05 73.05
CA THR A 344 76.37 -25.18 74.40
C THR A 344 76.74 -26.64 74.70
N LEU A 345 75.88 -27.59 74.34
CA LEU A 345 76.12 -29.02 74.55
C LEU A 345 77.34 -29.52 73.74
N VAL A 346 77.47 -29.11 72.48
CA VAL A 346 78.60 -29.50 71.62
C VAL A 346 79.93 -28.97 72.16
N VAL A 347 79.96 -27.71 72.62
CA VAL A 347 81.17 -27.12 73.23
C VAL A 347 81.58 -27.90 74.48
N VAL A 348 80.63 -28.24 75.36
CA VAL A 348 80.90 -29.04 76.56
C VAL A 348 81.46 -30.42 76.20
N ILE A 349 80.89 -31.10 75.21
CA ILE A 349 81.37 -32.41 74.75
C ILE A 349 82.81 -32.31 74.22
N VAL A 350 83.13 -31.31 73.40
CA VAL A 350 84.47 -31.11 72.85
C VAL A 350 85.50 -30.83 73.97
N VAL A 351 85.14 -30.01 74.95
CA VAL A 351 86.01 -29.73 76.11
C VAL A 351 86.26 -31.00 76.94
N VAL A 352 85.21 -31.79 77.22
CA VAL A 352 85.34 -33.05 77.96
C VAL A 352 86.21 -34.06 77.21
N ILE A 353 85.99 -34.23 75.89
CA ILE A 353 86.82 -35.10 75.05
C ILE A 353 88.28 -34.62 75.06
N GLY A 354 88.51 -33.32 74.92
CA GLY A 354 89.86 -32.73 74.99
C GLY A 354 90.55 -33.01 76.32
N LEU A 355 89.86 -32.82 77.45
CA LEU A 355 90.38 -33.12 78.79
C LEU A 355 90.70 -34.61 78.96
N VAL A 356 89.84 -35.51 78.47
CA VAL A 356 90.07 -36.97 78.53
C VAL A 356 91.30 -37.36 77.71
N ILE A 357 91.49 -36.76 76.53
CA ILE A 357 92.68 -37.00 75.70
C ILE A 357 93.96 -36.51 76.40
N ILE A 358 93.90 -35.36 77.08
CA ILE A 358 95.05 -34.81 77.83
C ILE A 358 95.40 -35.71 79.02
N ILE A 359 94.41 -36.22 79.76
CA ILE A 359 94.64 -37.09 80.94
C ILE A 359 95.17 -38.48 80.53
N ARG A 360 94.88 -38.96 79.33
CA ARG A 360 95.31 -40.28 78.84
C ARG A 360 96.67 -40.30 78.12
N ARG A 361 97.35 -39.16 77.96
CA ARG A 361 98.69 -39.04 77.36
C ARG A 361 99.77 -38.97 78.42
#